data_AF-A0A257JPF5-F1
#
_entry.id   AF-A0A257JPF5-F1
#
_cell.length_a   1.000
_cell.length_b   1.000
_cell.length_c   1.000
_cell.angle_alpha   90.00
_cell.angle_beta   90.00
_cell.angle_gamma   90.00
#
_symmetry.space_group_name_H-M   'P 1'
#
loop_
_entity.id
_entity.type
_entity.pdbx_description
1 polymer ?
#
loop_
_entity_poly.entity_id
_entity_poly.type
_entity_poly.pdbx_seq_one_letter_code
_entity_poly.pdbx_strand_id
1 'polypeptide(L)'
;MSLAEPSNQTEPAPKTSPVRLLFRLVLVGAIIIATYQLLGPYWTRVSAWNLADNDDAMRVLEVRDWLAGQAWFDVSQHRFTEHPVSNIHWSRIADLPLALTMLITNLMLGQSLGEKVAAFLTPMWLGVIYVIIGTKASVALGGKKAFLPAIFLIICAPAVLTYFLPGRVDHHGLQLIFLATALWGLVAGGHKMAALSGIAIALGIGVGLEALPLQIVLIGWVAMRWALRGETVQSETRWFAASLGIGLALCFVATVPEAKWAAPVNDAI
;
A
#
# COMPACT_ATOMS: atom_id res chain seq x y z
N MET A 1 70.16 16.32 -7.49
CA MET A 1 69.02 16.58 -6.59
C MET A 1 68.15 17.64 -7.24
N SER A 2 67.06 17.25 -7.88
CA SER A 2 65.89 18.11 -8.14
C SER A 2 64.77 17.19 -8.60
N LEU A 3 63.75 17.03 -7.75
CA LEU A 3 62.51 16.31 -8.04
C LEU A 3 61.59 17.28 -8.76
N ALA A 4 61.14 16.94 -9.97
CA ALA A 4 60.07 17.67 -10.63
C ALA A 4 58.72 17.06 -10.23
N GLU A 5 57.90 17.81 -9.50
CA GLU A 5 56.49 17.48 -9.25
C GLU A 5 55.66 17.65 -10.54
N PRO A 6 54.71 16.75 -10.85
CA PRO A 6 53.73 17.00 -11.89
C PRO A 6 52.62 17.91 -11.36
N SER A 7 52.45 19.05 -12.01
CA SER A 7 51.33 19.97 -11.77
C SER A 7 50.02 19.31 -12.23
N ASN A 8 49.16 18.99 -11.27
CA ASN A 8 47.83 18.49 -11.56
C ASN A 8 46.92 19.68 -11.92
N GLN A 9 46.82 19.99 -13.21
CA GLN A 9 45.88 20.99 -13.72
C GLN A 9 44.47 20.42 -13.61
N THR A 10 43.67 20.96 -12.68
CA THR A 10 42.23 20.72 -12.62
C THR A 10 41.56 21.28 -13.88
N GLU A 11 41.17 20.41 -14.81
CA GLU A 11 40.33 20.79 -15.95
C GLU A 11 39.00 21.42 -15.48
N PRO A 12 38.57 22.55 -16.05
CA PRO A 12 37.28 23.13 -15.73
C PRO A 12 36.15 22.24 -16.24
N ALA A 13 35.12 22.03 -15.42
CA ALA A 13 33.96 21.21 -15.75
C ALA A 13 33.35 21.60 -17.12
N PRO A 14 32.97 20.63 -17.97
CA PRO A 14 32.49 20.91 -19.32
C PRO A 14 31.23 21.78 -19.29
N LYS A 15 31.29 22.96 -19.93
CA LYS A 15 30.15 23.87 -20.09
C LYS A 15 29.02 23.14 -20.84
N THR A 16 27.82 23.12 -20.26
CA THR A 16 26.66 22.48 -20.90
C THR A 16 26.33 23.17 -22.22
N SER A 17 26.36 22.43 -23.33
CA SER A 17 25.97 22.95 -24.65
C SER A 17 24.53 23.51 -24.62
N PRO A 18 24.27 24.69 -25.23
CA PRO A 18 22.94 25.31 -25.25
C PRO A 18 21.87 24.40 -25.89
N VAL A 19 22.27 23.55 -26.85
CA VAL A 19 21.38 22.54 -27.46
C VAL A 19 21.00 21.45 -26.45
N ARG A 20 21.94 21.02 -25.61
CA ARG A 20 21.69 20.02 -24.56
C ARG A 20 20.82 20.61 -23.44
N LEU A 21 20.99 21.89 -23.12
CA LEU A 21 20.11 22.60 -22.18
C LEU A 21 18.70 22.75 -22.75
N LEU A 22 18.56 23.20 -24.00
CA LEU A 22 17.26 23.32 -24.68
C LEU A 22 16.54 21.97 -24.74
N PHE A 23 17.23 20.90 -25.12
CA PHE A 23 16.65 19.55 -25.13
C PHE A 23 16.15 19.11 -23.75
N ARG A 24 16.92 19.37 -22.68
CA ARG A 24 16.49 19.06 -21.30
C ARG A 24 15.26 19.87 -20.89
N LEU A 25 15.21 21.15 -21.24
CA LEU A 25 14.06 22.01 -20.94
C LEU A 25 12.82 21.55 -21.69
N VAL A 26 12.95 21.19 -22.98
CA VAL A 26 11.84 20.64 -23.78
C VAL A 26 11.37 19.31 -23.20
N LEU A 27 12.28 18.42 -22.80
CA LEU A 27 11.93 17.14 -22.19
C LEU A 27 11.21 17.32 -20.84
N VAL A 28 11.72 18.20 -19.98
CA VAL A 28 11.08 18.53 -18.69
C VAL A 28 9.70 19.14 -18.93
N GLY A 29 9.59 20.07 -19.88
CA GLY A 29 8.30 20.66 -20.28
C GLY A 29 7.31 19.61 -20.77
N ALA A 30 7.75 18.69 -21.64
CA ALA A 30 6.93 17.60 -22.13
C ALA A 30 6.46 16.65 -21.01
N ILE A 31 7.34 16.32 -20.05
CA ILE A 31 6.97 15.52 -18.88
C ILE A 31 5.93 16.24 -18.03
N ILE A 32 6.14 17.53 -17.72
CA ILE A 32 5.20 18.33 -16.93
C ILE A 32 3.83 18.38 -17.62
N ILE A 33 3.80 18.64 -18.93
CA ILE A 33 2.56 18.67 -19.71
C ILE A 33 1.90 17.29 -19.70
N ALA A 34 2.63 16.21 -19.95
CA ALA A 34 2.08 14.86 -19.93
C ALA A 34 1.51 14.49 -18.55
N THR A 35 2.23 14.81 -17.47
CA THR A 35 1.75 14.62 -16.10
C THR A 35 0.49 15.43 -15.82
N TYR A 36 0.45 16.70 -16.23
CA TYR A 36 -0.75 17.53 -16.09
C TYR A 36 -1.94 16.97 -16.86
N GLN A 37 -1.75 16.53 -18.10
CA GLN A 37 -2.83 15.95 -18.89
C GLN A 37 -3.32 14.61 -18.32
N LEU A 38 -2.42 13.82 -17.74
CA LEU A 38 -2.76 12.54 -17.11
C LEU A 38 -3.47 12.73 -15.77
N LEU A 39 -2.98 13.63 -14.92
CA LEU A 39 -3.40 13.79 -13.53
C LEU A 39 -4.45 14.89 -13.31
N GLY A 40 -4.48 15.91 -14.17
CA GLY A 40 -5.41 17.03 -14.11
C GLY A 40 -6.88 16.59 -14.04
N PRO A 41 -7.35 15.66 -14.89
CA PRO A 41 -8.71 15.14 -14.80
C PRO A 41 -9.04 14.48 -13.45
N TYR A 42 -8.08 13.78 -12.85
CA TYR A 42 -8.26 13.21 -11.52
C TYR A 42 -8.33 14.30 -10.45
N TRP A 43 -7.49 15.32 -10.54
CA TRP A 43 -7.51 16.44 -9.60
C TRP A 43 -8.84 17.21 -9.66
N THR A 44 -9.36 17.48 -10.86
CA THR A 44 -10.68 18.11 -11.04
C THR A 44 -11.78 17.31 -10.35
N ARG A 45 -11.76 15.98 -10.46
CA ARG A 45 -12.72 15.10 -9.79
C ARG A 45 -12.57 15.10 -8.27
N VAL A 46 -11.36 14.81 -7.77
CA VAL A 46 -11.08 14.74 -6.33
C VAL A 46 -11.34 16.08 -5.64
N SER A 47 -10.96 17.19 -6.27
CA SER A 47 -11.17 18.53 -5.71
C SER A 47 -12.65 18.92 -5.59
N ALA A 48 -13.53 18.27 -6.36
CA ALA A 48 -14.98 18.38 -6.29
C ALA A 48 -15.64 17.29 -5.42
N TRP A 49 -14.86 16.45 -4.71
CA TRP A 49 -15.33 15.27 -3.98
C TRP A 49 -16.11 14.26 -4.84
N ASN A 50 -15.87 14.29 -6.16
CA ASN A 50 -16.35 13.27 -7.08
C ASN A 50 -15.34 12.12 -7.12
N LEU A 51 -15.31 11.33 -6.04
CA LEU A 51 -14.45 10.15 -5.94
C LEU A 51 -15.02 9.01 -6.78
N ALA A 52 -14.25 7.93 -6.93
CA ALA A 52 -14.55 6.92 -7.92
C ALA A 52 -15.64 5.94 -7.48
N ASP A 53 -15.81 5.70 -6.18
CA ASP A 53 -17.01 5.08 -5.62
C ASP A 53 -17.42 5.72 -4.27
N ASN A 54 -18.51 5.21 -3.71
CA ASN A 54 -19.02 5.67 -2.43
C ASN A 54 -18.10 5.26 -1.27
N ASP A 55 -17.42 4.12 -1.36
CA ASP A 55 -16.54 3.63 -0.30
C ASP A 55 -15.35 4.58 -0.11
N ASP A 56 -14.81 5.11 -1.20
CA ASP A 56 -13.77 6.14 -1.19
C ASP A 56 -14.24 7.40 -0.42
N ALA A 57 -15.45 7.88 -0.68
CA ALA A 57 -16.00 9.07 -0.03
C ALA A 57 -16.29 8.83 1.46
N MET A 58 -16.87 7.67 1.77
CA MET A 58 -17.12 7.23 3.13
C MET A 58 -15.83 7.11 3.93
N ARG A 59 -14.77 6.56 3.34
CA ARG A 59 -13.45 6.44 3.97
C ARG A 59 -12.85 7.78 4.34
N VAL A 60 -12.94 8.79 3.47
CA VAL A 60 -12.46 10.14 3.78
C VAL A 60 -13.18 10.71 5.00
N LEU A 61 -14.51 10.53 5.08
CA LEU A 61 -15.30 11.00 6.22
C LEU A 61 -14.95 10.24 7.50
N GLU A 62 -14.79 8.92 7.42
CA GLU A 62 -14.37 8.07 8.54
C GLU A 62 -13.03 8.53 9.14
N VAL A 63 -12.04 8.77 8.27
CA VAL A 63 -10.72 9.25 8.71
C VAL A 63 -10.80 10.68 9.24
N ARG A 64 -11.59 11.55 8.62
CA ARG A 64 -11.80 12.92 9.11
C ARG A 64 -12.37 12.90 10.53
N ASP A 65 -13.42 12.13 10.75
CA ASP A 65 -14.12 12.10 12.03
C ASP A 65 -13.25 11.42 13.11
N TRP A 66 -12.47 10.39 12.74
CA TRP A 66 -11.44 9.82 13.62
C TRP A 66 -10.38 10.84 14.03
N LEU A 67 -9.80 11.56 13.07
CA LEU A 67 -8.81 12.61 13.35
C LEU A 67 -9.42 13.80 14.12
N ALA A 68 -10.75 13.97 14.08
CA ALA A 68 -11.49 14.98 14.85
C ALA A 68 -11.91 14.50 16.26
N GLY A 69 -11.53 13.29 16.67
CA GLY A 69 -11.72 12.78 18.03
C GLY A 69 -12.71 11.64 18.18
N GLN A 70 -13.26 11.09 17.09
CA GLN A 70 -14.04 9.86 17.15
C GLN A 70 -13.18 8.71 17.66
N ALA A 71 -13.77 7.79 18.43
CA ALA A 71 -13.00 6.71 19.07
C ALA A 71 -12.43 5.71 18.05
N TRP A 72 -11.30 5.08 18.38
CA TRP A 72 -10.62 4.12 17.50
C TRP A 72 -11.56 3.01 16.98
N PHE A 73 -12.34 2.38 17.87
CA PHE A 73 -13.28 1.30 17.54
C PHE A 73 -14.64 1.80 17.02
N ASP A 74 -14.87 3.12 17.01
CA ASP A 74 -16.09 3.70 16.45
C ASP A 74 -15.88 4.00 14.97
N VAL A 75 -16.20 3.03 14.11
CA VAL A 75 -16.20 3.19 12.64
C VAL A 75 -17.58 3.60 12.10
N SER A 76 -18.51 3.96 12.98
CA SER A 76 -19.87 4.32 12.56
C SER A 76 -19.93 5.74 11.99
N GLN A 77 -20.91 5.97 11.13
CA GLN A 77 -21.06 7.22 10.40
C GLN A 77 -22.28 7.98 10.92
N HIS A 78 -22.05 8.76 12.00
CA HIS A 78 -23.09 9.48 12.75
C HIS A 78 -23.85 10.53 11.92
N ARG A 79 -23.34 10.88 10.73
CA ARG A 79 -23.94 11.85 9.81
C ARG A 79 -25.03 11.25 8.91
N PHE A 80 -25.08 9.92 8.77
CA PHE A 80 -25.98 9.25 7.82
C PHE A 80 -27.39 9.06 8.36
N THR A 81 -27.52 8.68 9.63
CA THR A 81 -28.79 8.31 10.24
C THR A 81 -28.80 8.66 11.73
N GLU A 82 -29.96 9.06 12.25
CA GLU A 82 -30.16 9.35 13.69
C GLU A 82 -29.90 8.12 14.58
N HIS A 83 -30.04 6.93 14.02
CA HIS A 83 -29.53 5.68 14.57
C HIS A 83 -28.34 5.27 13.70
N PRO A 84 -27.08 5.45 14.15
CA PRO A 84 -25.91 5.27 13.30
C PRO A 84 -25.96 3.94 12.56
N VAL A 85 -25.62 3.92 11.27
CA VAL A 85 -25.34 2.68 10.54
C VAL A 85 -24.16 2.02 11.24
N SER A 86 -24.47 1.12 12.17
CA SER A 86 -23.51 0.51 13.10
C SER A 86 -22.83 -0.73 12.51
N ASN A 87 -23.14 -1.05 11.26
CA ASN A 87 -22.67 -2.26 10.58
C ASN A 87 -21.69 -1.97 9.43
N ILE A 88 -20.85 -0.95 9.62
CA ILE A 88 -19.65 -0.80 8.78
C ILE A 88 -18.65 -1.85 9.29
N HIS A 89 -18.37 -2.84 8.45
CA HIS A 89 -17.47 -3.96 8.78
C HIS A 89 -15.99 -3.62 8.57
N TRP A 90 -15.70 -2.35 8.25
CA TRP A 90 -14.35 -1.90 7.96
C TRP A 90 -13.46 -1.88 9.20
N SER A 91 -12.17 -1.99 8.94
CA SER A 91 -11.12 -1.94 9.94
C SER A 91 -10.39 -0.61 9.89
N ARG A 92 -10.11 -0.06 11.08
CA ARG A 92 -9.27 1.13 11.26
C ARG A 92 -7.84 0.94 10.74
N ILE A 93 -7.37 -0.30 10.58
CA ILE A 93 -6.05 -0.58 9.99
C ILE A 93 -5.98 -0.02 8.56
N ALA A 94 -7.07 -0.11 7.80
CA ALA A 94 -7.13 0.38 6.42
C ALA A 94 -7.12 1.92 6.33
N ASP A 95 -7.47 2.61 7.41
CA ASP A 95 -7.51 4.08 7.48
C ASP A 95 -6.13 4.70 7.65
N LEU A 96 -5.16 3.94 8.19
CA LEU A 96 -3.84 4.45 8.56
C LEU A 96 -3.09 5.17 7.44
N PRO A 97 -3.04 4.66 6.18
CA PRO A 97 -2.37 5.34 5.08
C PRO A 97 -2.96 6.72 4.79
N LEU A 98 -4.30 6.81 4.76
CA LEU A 98 -5.00 8.06 4.49
C LEU A 98 -4.86 9.03 5.66
N ALA A 99 -5.00 8.54 6.90
CA ALA A 99 -4.86 9.33 8.11
C ALA A 99 -3.47 9.98 8.22
N LEU A 100 -2.41 9.20 7.96
CA LEU A 100 -1.04 9.72 7.93
C LEU A 100 -0.88 10.82 6.88
N THR A 101 -1.44 10.60 5.69
CA THR A 101 -1.35 11.59 4.61
C THR A 101 -2.14 12.85 4.96
N MET A 102 -3.37 12.72 5.49
CA MET A 102 -4.22 13.83 5.94
C MET A 102 -3.57 14.64 7.06
N LEU A 103 -2.94 13.99 8.05
CA LEU A 103 -2.24 14.71 9.12
C LEU A 103 -1.17 15.66 8.57
N ILE A 104 -0.37 15.18 7.61
CA ILE A 104 0.71 15.97 6.99
C ILE A 104 0.12 17.07 6.10
N THR A 105 -0.82 16.75 5.22
CA THR A 105 -1.36 17.72 4.25
C THR A 105 -2.26 18.75 4.90
N ASN A 106 -3.04 18.39 5.92
CA ASN A 106 -3.87 19.34 6.68
C ASN A 106 -3.00 20.36 7.42
N LEU A 107 -1.87 19.92 7.99
CA LEU A 107 -0.91 20.82 8.63
C LEU A 107 -0.33 21.83 7.63
N MET A 108 -0.05 21.41 6.40
CA MET A 108 0.60 22.24 5.39
C MET A 108 -0.37 23.15 4.61
N LEU A 109 -1.60 22.69 4.35
CA LEU A 109 -2.52 23.29 3.39
C LEU A 109 -3.86 23.72 4.00
N GLY A 110 -4.04 23.49 5.31
CA GLY A 110 -5.33 23.60 5.99
C GLY A 110 -6.24 22.41 5.68
N GLN A 111 -7.26 22.20 6.51
CA GLN A 111 -8.10 21.01 6.44
C GLN A 111 -8.81 20.83 5.08
N SER A 112 -9.47 21.88 4.57
CA SER A 112 -10.29 21.75 3.34
C SER A 112 -9.49 21.32 2.10
N LEU A 113 -8.29 21.87 1.90
CA LEU A 113 -7.42 21.50 0.78
C LEU A 113 -6.57 20.27 1.11
N GLY A 114 -6.10 20.15 2.35
CA GLY A 114 -5.26 19.06 2.81
C GLY A 114 -5.91 17.69 2.63
N GLU A 115 -7.19 17.55 2.96
CA GLU A 115 -7.90 16.28 2.81
C GLU A 115 -8.06 15.87 1.34
N LYS A 116 -8.34 16.83 0.45
CA LYS A 116 -8.40 16.59 -1.01
C LYS A 116 -7.06 16.15 -1.56
N VAL A 117 -5.97 16.81 -1.12
CA VAL A 117 -4.61 16.43 -1.50
C VAL A 117 -4.24 15.06 -0.95
N ALA A 118 -4.67 14.73 0.27
CA ALA A 118 -4.44 13.40 0.84
C ALA A 118 -5.19 12.32 0.06
N ALA A 119 -6.46 12.53 -0.26
CA ALA A 119 -7.24 11.59 -1.07
C ALA A 119 -6.67 11.40 -2.48
N PHE A 120 -6.05 12.45 -3.03
CA PHE A 120 -5.35 12.40 -4.30
C PHE A 120 -4.04 11.59 -4.21
N LEU A 121 -3.19 11.87 -3.22
CA LEU A 121 -1.82 11.32 -3.15
C LEU A 121 -1.75 9.93 -2.52
N THR A 122 -2.64 9.59 -1.58
CA THR A 122 -2.60 8.34 -0.82
C THR A 122 -2.50 7.09 -1.71
N PRO A 123 -3.45 6.87 -2.64
CA PRO A 123 -3.39 5.70 -3.52
C PRO A 123 -2.15 5.67 -4.42
N MET A 124 -1.63 6.84 -4.82
CA MET A 124 -0.46 6.91 -5.70
C MET A 124 0.80 6.37 -5.02
N TRP A 125 1.06 6.78 -3.77
CA TRP A 125 2.25 6.30 -3.07
C TRP A 125 2.11 4.84 -2.63
N LEU A 126 0.89 4.38 -2.33
CA LEU A 126 0.60 2.95 -2.16
C LEU A 126 0.89 2.17 -3.45
N GLY A 127 0.53 2.70 -4.61
CA GLY A 127 0.83 2.10 -5.92
C GLY A 127 2.34 1.95 -6.16
N VAL A 128 3.15 2.93 -5.75
CA VAL A 128 4.61 2.83 -5.80
C VAL A 128 5.11 1.68 -4.92
N ILE A 129 4.58 1.54 -3.70
CA ILE A 129 4.91 0.43 -2.80
C ILE A 129 4.55 -0.92 -3.44
N TYR A 130 3.35 -1.01 -4.02
CA TYR A 130 2.89 -2.22 -4.72
C TYR A 130 3.85 -2.61 -5.85
N VAL A 131 4.25 -1.66 -6.71
CA VAL A 131 5.22 -1.91 -7.79
C VAL A 131 6.57 -2.37 -7.25
N ILE A 132 7.08 -1.76 -6.18
CA ILE A 132 8.35 -2.15 -5.54
C ILE A 132 8.26 -3.59 -5.03
N ILE A 133 7.20 -3.94 -4.31
CA ILE A 133 7.01 -5.27 -3.72
C ILE A 133 6.80 -6.32 -4.80
N GLY A 134 5.95 -6.06 -5.79
CA GLY A 134 5.73 -6.95 -6.93
C GLY A 134 7.02 -7.21 -7.70
N THR A 135 7.82 -6.16 -7.94
CA THR A 135 9.13 -6.31 -8.61
C THR A 135 10.09 -7.17 -7.78
N LYS A 136 10.14 -6.97 -6.45
CA LYS A 136 10.97 -7.79 -5.56
C LYS A 136 10.51 -9.25 -5.55
N ALA A 137 9.20 -9.51 -5.55
CA ALA A 137 8.65 -10.85 -5.66
C ALA A 137 9.06 -11.54 -6.97
N SER A 138 8.92 -10.84 -8.10
CA SER A 138 9.32 -11.37 -9.41
C SER A 138 10.81 -11.62 -9.53
N VAL A 139 11.66 -10.75 -8.96
CA VAL A 139 13.11 -10.95 -8.94
C VAL A 139 13.51 -12.10 -8.02
N ALA A 140 12.81 -12.30 -6.89
CA ALA A 140 13.02 -13.46 -6.05
C ALA A 140 12.68 -14.77 -6.79
N LEU A 141 11.66 -14.76 -7.66
CA LEU A 141 11.24 -15.92 -8.43
C LEU A 141 12.15 -16.21 -9.65
N GLY A 142 12.43 -15.18 -10.45
CA GLY A 142 13.06 -15.30 -11.77
C GLY A 142 14.48 -14.74 -11.85
N GLY A 143 15.06 -14.32 -10.72
CA GLY A 143 16.37 -13.68 -10.64
C GLY A 143 16.39 -12.26 -11.24
N LYS A 144 17.61 -11.68 -11.34
CA LYS A 144 17.81 -10.28 -11.78
C LYS A 144 17.24 -9.97 -13.17
N LYS A 145 17.17 -10.96 -14.07
CA LYS A 145 16.62 -10.81 -15.42
C LYS A 145 15.12 -10.51 -15.42
N ALA A 146 14.41 -10.86 -14.34
CA ALA A 146 12.99 -10.58 -14.19
C ALA A 146 12.68 -9.10 -13.85
N PHE A 147 13.67 -8.27 -13.50
CA PHE A 147 13.45 -6.90 -13.03
C PHE A 147 12.68 -6.02 -14.02
N LEU A 148 13.18 -5.85 -15.25
CA LEU A 148 12.51 -5.02 -16.26
C LEU A 148 11.17 -5.61 -16.72
N PRO A 149 11.06 -6.92 -17.05
CA PRO A 149 9.78 -7.53 -17.38
C PRO A 149 8.72 -7.39 -16.28
N ALA A 150 9.11 -7.52 -15.01
CA ALA A 150 8.18 -7.39 -13.89
C ALA A 150 7.60 -5.98 -13.81
N ILE A 151 8.45 -4.95 -13.85
CA ILE A 151 8.00 -3.55 -13.85
C ILE A 151 7.06 -3.28 -15.03
N PHE A 152 7.44 -3.73 -16.22
CA PHE A 152 6.64 -3.56 -17.43
C PHE A 152 5.25 -4.21 -17.29
N LEU A 153 5.20 -5.49 -16.90
CA LEU A 153 3.95 -6.23 -16.77
C LEU A 153 3.04 -5.65 -15.67
N ILE A 154 3.60 -5.22 -14.55
CA ILE A 154 2.83 -4.59 -13.47
C ILE A 154 2.24 -3.25 -13.93
N ILE A 155 3.03 -2.41 -14.59
CA ILE A 155 2.57 -1.10 -15.09
C ILE A 155 1.55 -1.26 -16.25
N CYS A 156 1.59 -2.39 -16.95
CA CYS A 156 0.64 -2.74 -18.00
C CYS A 156 -0.57 -3.56 -17.52
N ALA A 157 -0.81 -3.66 -16.20
CA ALA A 157 -1.95 -4.39 -15.62
C ALA A 157 -3.05 -3.41 -15.13
N PRO A 158 -3.88 -2.84 -16.03
CA PRO A 158 -4.82 -1.78 -15.69
C PRO A 158 -5.85 -2.20 -14.64
N ALA A 159 -6.29 -3.46 -14.64
CA ALA A 159 -7.27 -3.98 -13.68
C ALA A 159 -6.78 -3.93 -12.22
N VAL A 160 -5.47 -3.92 -12.00
CA VAL A 160 -4.87 -3.80 -10.67
C VAL A 160 -4.54 -2.35 -10.37
N LEU A 161 -4.02 -1.61 -11.36
CA LEU A 161 -3.62 -0.22 -11.18
C LEU A 161 -4.79 0.73 -10.91
N THR A 162 -6.01 0.35 -11.30
CA THR A 162 -7.22 1.10 -10.96
C THR A 162 -7.36 1.34 -9.46
N TYR A 163 -6.93 0.41 -8.60
CA TYR A 163 -6.98 0.56 -7.14
C TYR A 163 -5.96 1.57 -6.57
N PHE A 164 -5.05 2.06 -7.40
CA PHE A 164 -4.01 3.03 -7.01
C PHE A 164 -4.16 4.38 -7.75
N LEU A 165 -5.30 4.60 -8.42
CA LEU A 165 -5.60 5.86 -9.08
C LEU A 165 -5.94 6.95 -8.06
N PRO A 166 -5.64 8.23 -8.33
CA PRO A 166 -5.97 9.32 -7.40
C PRO A 166 -7.47 9.35 -7.08
N GLY A 167 -7.80 9.45 -5.79
CA GLY A 167 -9.16 9.39 -5.28
C GLY A 167 -9.66 7.98 -4.92
N ARG A 168 -8.90 6.92 -5.21
CA ARG A 168 -9.20 5.52 -4.80
C ARG A 168 -8.61 5.20 -3.43
N VAL A 169 -9.18 5.79 -2.39
CA VAL A 169 -8.65 5.68 -1.02
C VAL A 169 -9.16 4.46 -0.26
N ASP A 170 -10.01 3.64 -0.86
CA ASP A 170 -10.48 2.42 -0.23
C ASP A 170 -9.39 1.33 -0.05
N HIS A 171 -9.70 0.31 0.76
CA HIS A 171 -8.77 -0.66 1.34
C HIS A 171 -8.23 -1.72 0.37
N HIS A 172 -8.83 -1.89 -0.81
CA HIS A 172 -8.42 -2.89 -1.79
C HIS A 172 -6.94 -2.78 -2.22
N GLY A 173 -6.43 -1.54 -2.40
CA GLY A 173 -5.02 -1.33 -2.74
C GLY A 173 -4.07 -1.84 -1.65
N LEU A 174 -4.46 -1.70 -0.38
CA LEU A 174 -3.70 -2.20 0.76
C LEU A 174 -3.74 -3.74 0.85
N GLN A 175 -4.89 -4.36 0.58
CA GLN A 175 -4.98 -5.83 0.50
C GLN A 175 -4.09 -6.41 -0.60
N LEU A 176 -4.04 -5.76 -1.77
CA LEU A 176 -3.14 -6.17 -2.86
C LEU A 176 -1.66 -6.08 -2.46
N ILE A 177 -1.28 -5.03 -1.72
CA ILE A 177 0.08 -4.89 -1.17
C ILE A 177 0.40 -6.02 -0.20
N PHE A 178 -0.52 -6.35 0.72
CA PHE A 178 -0.32 -7.44 1.67
C PHE A 178 -0.26 -8.81 0.99
N LEU A 179 -1.13 -9.07 0.01
CA LEU A 179 -1.08 -10.29 -0.79
C LEU A 179 0.24 -10.43 -1.55
N ALA A 180 0.69 -9.36 -2.22
CA ALA A 180 1.97 -9.34 -2.93
C ALA A 180 3.16 -9.53 -1.99
N THR A 181 3.08 -8.97 -0.78
CA THR A 181 4.11 -9.14 0.27
C THR A 181 4.15 -10.58 0.77
N ALA A 182 2.99 -11.20 0.97
CA ALA A 182 2.89 -12.60 1.34
C ALA A 182 3.51 -13.51 0.29
N LEU A 183 3.19 -13.31 -0.98
CA LEU A 183 3.80 -14.02 -2.10
C LEU A 183 5.31 -13.79 -2.17
N TRP A 184 5.76 -12.54 -2.02
CA TRP A 184 7.19 -12.22 -2.02
C TRP A 184 7.94 -13.01 -0.95
N GLY A 185 7.43 -13.04 0.29
CA GLY A 185 8.10 -13.75 1.37
C GLY A 185 8.17 -15.26 1.17
N LEU A 186 7.11 -15.86 0.62
CA LEU A 186 7.07 -17.30 0.32
C LEU A 186 8.04 -17.69 -0.79
N VAL A 187 8.16 -16.86 -1.82
CA VAL A 187 9.07 -17.09 -2.95
C VAL A 187 10.53 -16.83 -2.56
N ALA A 188 10.79 -15.77 -1.80
CA ALA A 188 12.15 -15.42 -1.38
C ALA A 188 12.76 -16.47 -0.43
N GLY A 189 11.92 -17.15 0.35
CA GLY A 189 12.33 -18.23 1.23
C GLY A 189 13.12 -17.75 2.46
N GLY A 190 13.36 -18.69 3.38
CA GLY A 190 13.98 -18.43 4.67
C GLY A 190 13.00 -17.94 5.73
N HIS A 191 13.35 -18.23 6.98
CA HIS A 191 12.48 -18.01 8.14
C HIS A 191 11.99 -16.56 8.34
N LYS A 192 12.83 -15.55 8.06
CA LYS A 192 12.43 -14.13 8.17
C LYS A 192 11.38 -13.75 7.13
N MET A 193 11.53 -14.26 5.91
CA MET A 193 10.58 -13.99 4.82
C MET A 193 9.29 -14.78 5.02
N ALA A 194 9.37 -16.00 5.56
CA ALA A 194 8.21 -16.76 6.00
C ALA A 194 7.43 -16.02 7.11
N ALA A 195 8.12 -15.43 8.10
CA ALA A 195 7.49 -14.60 9.12
C ALA A 195 6.81 -13.36 8.50
N LEU A 196 7.47 -12.67 7.56
CA LEU A 196 6.90 -11.55 6.83
C LEU A 196 5.61 -11.95 6.09
N SER A 197 5.58 -13.14 5.46
CA SER A 197 4.39 -13.64 4.80
C SER A 197 3.23 -13.86 5.76
N GLY A 198 3.48 -14.45 6.93
CA GLY A 198 2.44 -14.65 7.94
C GLY A 198 1.89 -13.33 8.48
N ILE A 199 2.75 -12.33 8.72
CA ILE A 199 2.34 -10.97 9.14
C ILE A 199 1.50 -10.31 8.05
N ALA A 200 1.94 -10.38 6.79
CA ALA A 200 1.23 -9.77 5.68
C ALA A 200 -0.17 -10.39 5.49
N ILE A 201 -0.31 -11.71 5.61
CA ILE A 201 -1.61 -12.37 5.57
C ILE A 201 -2.49 -11.93 6.75
N ALA A 202 -1.94 -11.89 7.96
CA ALA A 202 -2.68 -11.44 9.13
C ALA A 202 -3.21 -9.99 8.97
N LEU A 203 -2.36 -9.08 8.51
CA LEU A 203 -2.75 -7.69 8.24
C LEU A 203 -3.77 -7.59 7.10
N GLY A 204 -3.63 -8.41 6.06
CA GLY A 204 -4.60 -8.48 4.97
C GLY A 204 -5.98 -8.89 5.46
N ILE A 205 -6.07 -9.95 6.29
CA ILE A 205 -7.32 -10.38 6.93
C ILE A 205 -7.85 -9.31 7.90
N GLY A 206 -6.95 -8.68 8.67
CA GLY A 206 -7.30 -7.61 9.59
C GLY A 206 -7.80 -6.34 8.91
N VAL A 207 -7.52 -6.15 7.61
CA VAL A 207 -8.07 -5.08 6.79
C VAL A 207 -9.46 -5.45 6.25
N GLY A 208 -9.64 -6.67 5.77
CA GLY A 208 -10.91 -7.15 5.21
C GLY A 208 -10.81 -8.61 4.73
N LEU A 209 -11.96 -9.24 4.48
CA LEU A 209 -12.06 -10.68 4.16
C LEU A 209 -12.18 -10.97 2.65
N GLU A 210 -12.23 -9.94 1.80
CA GLU A 210 -12.39 -10.02 0.36
C GLU A 210 -11.25 -10.83 -0.29
N ALA A 211 -10.03 -10.66 0.22
CA ALA A 211 -8.84 -11.37 -0.24
C ALA A 211 -8.64 -12.75 0.43
N LEU A 212 -9.54 -13.16 1.33
CA LEU A 212 -9.40 -14.39 2.12
C LEU A 212 -9.24 -15.65 1.25
N PRO A 213 -9.98 -15.84 0.13
CA PRO A 213 -9.80 -17.02 -0.72
C PRO A 213 -8.35 -17.18 -1.22
N LEU A 214 -7.71 -16.08 -1.62
CA LEU A 214 -6.32 -16.10 -2.09
C LEU A 214 -5.34 -16.33 -0.94
N GLN A 215 -5.60 -15.75 0.23
CA GLN A 215 -4.78 -15.94 1.42
C GLN A 215 -4.83 -17.39 1.93
N ILE A 216 -6.00 -18.03 1.90
CA ILE A 216 -6.17 -19.45 2.24
C ILE A 216 -5.33 -20.34 1.32
N VAL A 217 -5.25 -20.03 0.02
CA VAL A 217 -4.38 -20.77 -0.91
C VAL A 217 -2.92 -20.69 -0.48
N LEU A 218 -2.44 -19.53 -0.04
CA LEU A 218 -1.06 -19.36 0.44
C LEU A 218 -0.81 -20.10 1.76
N ILE A 219 -1.76 -20.05 2.69
CA ILE A 219 -1.69 -20.82 3.95
C ILE A 219 -1.67 -22.32 3.65
N GLY A 220 -2.56 -22.78 2.77
CA GLY A 220 -2.66 -24.16 2.31
C GLY A 220 -1.39 -24.64 1.64
N TRP A 221 -0.73 -23.78 0.85
CA TRP A 221 0.58 -24.08 0.26
C TRP A 221 1.65 -24.35 1.33
N VAL A 222 1.74 -23.51 2.36
CA VAL A 222 2.70 -23.72 3.47
C VAL A 222 2.39 -25.00 4.23
N ALA A 223 1.11 -25.24 4.55
CA ALA A 223 0.66 -26.47 5.23
C ALA A 223 0.98 -27.73 4.42
N MET A 224 0.72 -27.71 3.11
CA MET A 224 1.05 -28.81 2.19
C MET A 224 2.57 -29.02 2.11
N ARG A 225 3.37 -27.96 2.01
CA ARG A 225 4.84 -28.08 2.02
C ARG A 225 5.35 -28.73 3.30
N TRP A 226 4.79 -28.37 4.46
CA TRP A 226 5.10 -29.01 5.74
C TRP A 226 4.72 -30.49 5.73
N ALA A 227 3.50 -30.83 5.31
CA ALA A 227 3.04 -32.22 5.27
C ALA A 227 3.90 -33.12 4.37
N LEU A 228 4.37 -32.60 3.24
CA LEU A 228 5.15 -33.36 2.27
C LEU A 228 6.66 -33.42 2.58
N ARG A 229 7.21 -32.41 3.24
CA ARG A 229 8.68 -32.26 3.41
C ARG A 229 9.16 -32.27 4.85
N GLY A 230 8.25 -32.23 5.83
CA GLY A 230 8.54 -32.32 7.25
C GLY A 230 9.66 -31.38 7.70
N GLU A 231 10.63 -31.94 8.41
CA GLU A 231 11.70 -31.20 9.09
C GLU A 231 12.50 -30.25 8.19
N THR A 232 12.61 -30.57 6.89
CA THR A 232 13.36 -29.75 5.92
C THR A 232 12.81 -28.32 5.78
N VAL A 233 11.52 -28.11 6.04
CA VAL A 233 10.86 -26.79 5.98
C VAL A 233 10.36 -26.32 7.35
N GLN A 234 10.79 -26.98 8.43
CA GLN A 234 10.28 -26.74 9.80
C GLN A 234 10.46 -25.30 10.23
N SER A 235 11.65 -24.72 10.01
CA SER A 235 11.95 -23.36 10.43
C SER A 235 11.03 -22.36 9.73
N GLU A 236 10.92 -22.41 8.40
CA GLU A 236 10.02 -21.55 7.62
C GLU A 236 8.57 -21.69 8.09
N THR A 237 8.10 -22.92 8.22
CA THR A 237 6.72 -23.23 8.63
C THR A 237 6.40 -22.68 10.02
N ARG A 238 7.30 -22.88 11.00
CA ARG A 238 7.12 -22.37 12.37
C ARG A 238 7.05 -20.85 12.41
N TRP A 239 7.97 -20.17 11.73
CA TRP A 239 8.00 -18.71 11.71
C TRP A 239 6.80 -18.11 10.98
N PHE A 240 6.36 -18.72 9.88
CA PHE A 240 5.12 -18.35 9.21
C PHE A 240 3.89 -18.53 10.12
N ALA A 241 3.74 -19.72 10.71
CA ALA A 241 2.57 -20.03 11.53
C ALA A 241 2.50 -19.17 12.80
N ALA A 242 3.64 -18.98 13.48
CA ALA A 242 3.72 -18.14 14.67
C ALA A 242 3.39 -16.68 14.34
N SER A 243 3.97 -16.14 13.27
CA SER A 243 3.73 -14.74 12.90
C SER A 243 2.30 -14.50 12.39
N LEU A 244 1.71 -15.46 11.67
CA LEU A 244 0.30 -15.44 11.28
C LEU A 244 -0.62 -15.48 12.51
N GLY A 245 -0.42 -16.44 13.42
CA GLY A 245 -1.25 -16.59 14.61
C GLY A 245 -1.18 -15.39 15.55
N ILE A 246 0.04 -14.92 15.85
CA ILE A 246 0.24 -13.71 16.66
C ILE A 246 -0.34 -12.49 15.94
N GLY A 247 -0.08 -12.34 14.64
CA GLY A 247 -0.60 -11.23 13.85
C GLY A 247 -2.12 -11.18 13.84
N LEU A 248 -2.80 -12.31 13.68
CA LEU A 248 -4.26 -12.41 13.73
C LEU A 248 -4.81 -12.04 15.10
N ALA A 249 -4.18 -12.53 16.18
CA ALA A 249 -4.57 -12.16 17.53
C ALA A 249 -4.42 -10.65 17.77
N LEU A 250 -3.32 -10.05 17.32
CA LEU A 250 -3.10 -8.60 17.41
C LEU A 250 -4.10 -7.82 16.57
N CYS A 251 -4.41 -8.27 15.35
CA CYS A 251 -5.43 -7.64 14.51
C CYS A 251 -6.80 -7.71 15.18
N PHE A 252 -7.19 -8.86 15.72
CA PHE A 252 -8.44 -9.02 16.46
C PHE A 252 -8.56 -8.03 17.62
N VAL A 253 -7.54 -7.93 18.47
CA VAL A 253 -7.51 -6.96 19.58
C VAL A 253 -7.57 -5.52 19.06
N ALA A 254 -6.93 -5.23 17.93
CA ALA A 254 -6.90 -3.90 17.34
C ALA A 254 -8.20 -3.51 16.62
N THR A 255 -9.02 -4.46 16.15
CA THR A 255 -10.19 -4.16 15.32
C THR A 255 -11.52 -4.50 15.99
N VAL A 256 -11.52 -5.39 16.98
CA VAL A 256 -12.72 -5.81 17.71
C VAL A 256 -12.71 -5.21 19.11
N PRO A 257 -13.66 -4.33 19.47
CA PRO A 257 -13.74 -3.78 20.82
C PRO A 257 -14.00 -4.88 21.85
N GLU A 258 -13.40 -4.76 23.04
CA GLU A 258 -13.43 -5.75 24.12
C GLU A 258 -14.85 -6.24 24.46
N ALA A 259 -15.81 -5.31 24.49
CA ALA A 259 -17.21 -5.62 24.77
C ALA A 259 -17.85 -6.62 23.78
N LYS A 260 -17.25 -6.82 22.59
CA LYS A 260 -17.72 -7.75 21.56
C LYS A 260 -16.94 -9.08 21.52
N TRP A 261 -15.90 -9.28 22.34
CA TRP A 261 -15.06 -10.48 22.25
C TRP A 261 -15.80 -11.79 22.57
N ALA A 262 -16.76 -11.73 23.49
CA ALA A 262 -17.61 -12.86 23.86
C ALA A 262 -19.01 -12.82 23.20
N ALA A 263 -19.26 -11.81 22.35
CA ALA A 263 -20.56 -11.66 21.73
C ALA A 263 -20.73 -12.71 20.62
N PRO A 264 -21.89 -13.38 20.55
CA PRO A 264 -22.20 -14.21 19.40
C PRO A 264 -22.34 -13.31 18.17
N VAL A 265 -21.44 -13.49 17.20
CA VAL A 265 -21.51 -12.85 15.90
C VAL A 265 -22.23 -13.80 14.94
N ASN A 266 -23.35 -13.34 14.39
CA ASN A 266 -24.01 -13.99 13.27
C ASN A 266 -23.58 -13.25 12.00
N ASP A 267 -23.00 -13.99 11.05
CA ASP A 267 -22.66 -13.48 9.71
C ASP A 267 -23.91 -13.34 8.81
N ALA A 268 -25.10 -13.59 9.36
CA ALA A 268 -26.36 -13.54 8.63
C ALA A 268 -26.98 -12.14 8.73
N ILE A 269 -26.87 -11.37 7.65
CA ILE A 269 -27.84 -10.34 7.25
C ILE A 269 -28.31 -10.68 5.85
#